data_AF-A0A7S2RP55-F1
#
_entry.id   AF-A0A7S2RP55-F1
#
_cell.length_a   1.000
_cell.length_b   1.000
_cell.length_c   1.000
_cell.angle_alpha   90.00
_cell.angle_beta   90.00
_cell.angle_gamma   90.00
#
_symmetry.space_group_name_H-M   'P 1'
#
loop_
_entity.id
_entity.type
_entity.pdbx_description
1 polymer ?
#
loop_
_entity_poly.entity_id
_entity_poly.type
_entity_poly.pdbx_seq_one_letter_code
_entity_poly.pdbx_strand_id
1 'polypeptide(L)'
;DAPDFDPRTLSVPPKFLTEQSPAQMVWWDMKALNYDLVFLYKIGKFYEMYNGDADVGVRELNLVYMKGAQAHCGFPEIAYGRMAEVLVSKGYRVACIEQT
;
A
#
# COMPACT_ATOMS: atom_id res chain seq x y z
N ASP A 1 19.16 -8.16 17.32
CA ASP A 1 17.72 -8.48 17.21
C ASP A 1 17.06 -8.35 18.56
N ALA A 2 15.91 -7.67 18.61
CA ALA A 2 15.09 -7.61 19.83
C ALA A 2 14.22 -8.88 19.89
N PRO A 3 14.11 -9.55 21.05
CA PRO A 3 13.37 -10.82 21.18
C PRO A 3 11.88 -10.75 20.79
N ASP A 4 11.30 -9.55 20.83
CA ASP A 4 9.89 -9.23 20.60
C ASP A 4 9.64 -8.46 19.30
N PHE A 5 10.65 -8.34 18.42
CA PHE A 5 10.49 -7.67 17.14
C PHE A 5 9.55 -8.46 16.21
N ASP A 6 8.43 -7.83 15.82
CA ASP A 6 7.54 -8.34 14.77
C ASP A 6 7.79 -7.60 13.44
N PRO A 7 8.40 -8.24 12.43
CA PRO A 7 8.68 -7.62 11.13
C PRO A 7 7.42 -7.26 10.33
N ARG A 8 6.24 -7.74 10.76
CA ARG A 8 4.95 -7.42 10.11
C ARG A 8 4.33 -6.13 10.64
N THR A 9 4.97 -5.49 11.60
CA THR A 9 4.51 -4.23 12.18
C THR A 9 5.53 -3.12 11.97
N LEU A 10 5.06 -1.89 12.04
CA LEU A 10 5.88 -0.69 11.97
C LEU A 10 5.42 0.29 13.05
N SER A 11 6.36 0.79 13.86
CA SER A 11 6.08 1.92 14.74
C SER A 11 6.12 3.22 13.96
N VAL A 12 4.99 3.91 13.86
CA VAL A 12 4.91 5.21 13.21
C VAL A 12 4.92 6.32 14.28
N PRO A 13 5.86 7.27 14.24
CA PRO A 13 5.96 8.31 15.26
C PRO A 13 4.66 9.15 15.33
N PRO A 14 4.08 9.38 16.54
CA PRO A 14 2.83 10.14 16.68
C PRO A 14 2.90 11.54 16.06
N LYS A 15 4.05 12.22 16.20
CA LYS A 15 4.27 13.54 15.60
C LYS A 15 4.16 13.51 14.07
N PHE A 16 4.73 12.48 13.43
CA PHE A 16 4.63 12.32 11.99
C PHE A 16 3.17 12.09 11.56
N LEU A 17 2.42 11.26 12.28
CA LEU A 17 1.00 11.02 12.00
C LEU A 17 0.17 12.30 12.06
N THR A 18 0.40 13.16 13.07
CA THR A 18 -0.34 14.44 13.20
C THR A 18 -0.07 15.44 12.09
N GLU A 19 1.01 15.26 11.33
CA GLU A 19 1.38 16.10 10.18
C GLU A 19 0.76 15.57 8.86
N GLN A 20 0.11 14.41 8.88
CA GLN A 20 -0.52 13.80 7.70
C GLN A 20 -1.96 14.29 7.49
N SER A 21 -2.46 14.15 6.26
CA SER A 21 -3.89 14.32 6.01
C SER A 21 -4.71 13.22 6.69
N PRO A 22 -6.01 13.43 7.01
CA PRO A 22 -6.82 12.40 7.67
C PRO A 22 -6.84 11.05 6.94
N ALA A 23 -6.87 11.07 5.60
CA ALA A 23 -6.80 9.86 4.78
C ALA A 23 -5.44 9.15 4.90
N GLN A 24 -4.35 9.92 4.92
CA GLN A 24 -3.00 9.37 5.11
C GLN A 24 -2.78 8.83 6.53
N MET A 25 -3.38 9.46 7.56
CA MET A 25 -3.35 8.92 8.92
C MET A 25 -3.99 7.53 8.98
N VAL A 26 -5.19 7.39 8.43
CA VAL A 26 -5.91 6.10 8.35
C VAL A 26 -5.10 5.05 7.58
N TRP A 27 -4.45 5.46 6.49
CA TRP A 27 -3.55 4.58 5.74
C TRP A 27 -2.37 4.10 6.60
N TRP A 28 -1.71 5.02 7.32
CA TRP A 28 -0.56 4.69 8.17
C TRP A 28 -0.95 3.83 9.37
N ASP A 29 -2.11 4.07 9.99
CA ASP A 29 -2.61 3.25 11.10
C ASP A 29 -2.83 1.80 10.65
N MET A 30 -3.43 1.60 9.48
CA MET A 30 -3.58 0.24 8.91
C MET A 30 -2.24 -0.37 8.51
N LYS A 31 -1.35 0.41 7.89
CA LYS A 31 -0.04 -0.07 7.43
C LYS A 31 0.86 -0.44 8.61
N ALA A 32 0.81 0.30 9.72
CA ALA A 32 1.56 0.04 10.94
C ALA A 32 1.31 -1.36 11.50
N LEU A 33 0.09 -1.87 11.36
CA LEU A 33 -0.31 -3.20 11.84
C LEU A 33 -0.12 -4.31 10.79
N ASN A 34 0.11 -3.96 9.53
CA ASN A 34 0.13 -4.88 8.39
C ASN A 34 1.26 -4.51 7.41
N TYR A 35 2.45 -4.27 7.95
CA TYR A 35 3.57 -3.72 7.19
C TYR A 35 4.06 -4.68 6.09
N ASP A 36 3.80 -5.97 6.23
CA ASP A 36 4.12 -7.00 5.24
C ASP A 36 3.07 -7.18 4.13
N LEU A 37 1.96 -6.43 4.17
CA LEU A 37 0.93 -6.46 3.14
C LEU A 37 1.12 -5.34 2.12
N VAL A 38 0.95 -5.64 0.83
CA VAL A 38 0.79 -4.66 -0.25
C VAL A 38 -0.67 -4.25 -0.32
N PHE A 39 -0.98 -2.97 -0.14
CA PHE A 39 -2.35 -2.49 -0.17
C PHE A 39 -2.77 -2.07 -1.58
N LEU A 40 -3.94 -2.56 -2.00
CA LEU A 40 -4.66 -2.16 -3.19
C LEU A 40 -5.94 -1.44 -2.73
N TYR A 41 -5.93 -0.10 -2.72
CA TYR A 41 -7.07 0.72 -2.30
C TYR A 41 -8.05 0.89 -3.45
N LYS A 42 -9.28 0.41 -3.29
CA LYS A 42 -10.34 0.70 -4.24
C LYS A 42 -10.75 2.16 -4.13
N ILE A 43 -10.56 2.91 -5.21
CA ILE A 43 -11.04 4.28 -5.35
C ILE A 43 -11.75 4.40 -6.69
N GLY A 44 -13.09 4.47 -6.65
CA GLY A 44 -13.92 4.48 -7.85
C GLY A 44 -13.63 3.28 -8.74
N LYS A 45 -13.19 3.51 -9.99
CA LYS A 45 -12.88 2.45 -10.98
C LYS A 45 -11.40 2.02 -10.98
N PHE A 46 -10.64 2.36 -9.95
CA PHE A 46 -9.22 2.07 -9.84
C PHE A 46 -8.87 1.36 -8.55
N TYR A 47 -7.75 0.63 -8.58
CA TYR A 47 -7.00 0.25 -7.41
C TYR A 47 -5.74 1.12 -7.34
N GLU A 48 -5.62 1.89 -6.25
CA GLU A 48 -4.51 2.81 -5.99
C GLU A 48 -3.56 2.22 -4.94
N MET A 49 -2.27 2.56 -5.09
CA MET A 49 -1.17 2.12 -4.24
C MET A 49 -0.37 3.35 -3.82
N TYR A 50 -0.02 3.45 -2.53
CA TYR A 50 0.66 4.63 -1.98
C TYR A 50 1.97 4.26 -1.28
N ASN A 51 2.90 5.21 -1.23
CA ASN A 51 4.16 5.09 -0.52
C ASN A 51 4.93 3.83 -0.97
N GLY A 52 5.42 3.01 -0.04
CA GLY A 52 6.16 1.79 -0.38
C GLY A 52 5.37 0.78 -1.23
N ASP A 53 4.03 0.78 -1.17
CA ASP A 53 3.22 -0.07 -2.04
C ASP A 53 3.28 0.41 -3.49
N ALA A 54 3.36 1.73 -3.71
CA ALA A 54 3.54 2.29 -5.05
C ALA A 54 4.89 1.85 -5.65
N ASP A 55 5.94 1.78 -4.84
CA ASP A 55 7.26 1.30 -5.27
C ASP A 55 7.21 -0.17 -5.70
N VAL A 56 6.43 -1.00 -4.99
CA VAL A 56 6.14 -2.38 -5.40
C VAL A 56 5.37 -2.40 -6.72
N GLY A 57 4.35 -1.58 -6.88
CA GLY A 57 3.57 -1.48 -8.12
C GLY A 57 4.42 -1.09 -9.33
N VAL A 58 5.31 -0.11 -9.19
CA VAL A 58 6.22 0.31 -10.26
C VAL A 58 7.19 -0.79 -10.63
N ARG A 59 7.84 -1.41 -9.64
CA ARG A 59 8.86 -2.44 -9.87
C ARG A 59 8.30 -3.77 -10.38
N GLU A 60 7.19 -4.22 -9.80
CA GLU A 60 6.70 -5.59 -10.01
C GLU A 60 5.55 -5.68 -11.01
N LEU A 61 4.77 -4.60 -11.15
CA LEU A 61 3.63 -4.53 -12.07
C LEU A 61 3.90 -3.63 -13.28
N ASN A 62 5.09 -3.04 -13.40
CA ASN A 62 5.46 -2.07 -14.42
C ASN A 62 4.49 -0.88 -14.49
N LEU A 63 4.00 -0.43 -13.33
CA LEU A 63 3.21 0.79 -13.24
C LEU A 63 4.10 2.02 -13.33
N VAL A 64 3.48 3.17 -13.56
CA VAL A 64 4.18 4.46 -13.60
C VAL A 64 3.67 5.30 -12.43
N TYR A 65 4.57 5.99 -11.74
CA TYR A 65 4.18 6.96 -10.72
C TYR A 65 3.33 8.07 -11.34
N MET A 66 2.24 8.40 -10.67
CA MET A 66 1.43 9.57 -10.97
C MET A 66 2.16 10.83 -10.49
N LYS A 67 1.85 11.97 -11.11
CA LYS A 67 2.45 13.25 -10.73
C LYS A 67 2.01 13.65 -9.33
N GLY A 68 2.97 13.96 -8.46
CA GLY A 68 2.72 14.42 -7.10
C GLY A 68 4.00 14.36 -6.26
N ALA A 69 3.94 14.88 -5.03
CA ALA A 69 5.04 14.75 -4.07
C ALA A 69 5.04 13.37 -3.39
N GLN A 70 3.88 12.71 -3.32
CA GLN A 70 3.71 11.38 -2.75
C GLN A 70 3.90 10.30 -3.81
N ALA A 71 4.62 9.23 -3.47
CA ALA A 71 4.69 8.03 -4.30
C ALA A 71 3.30 7.42 -4.43
N HIS A 72 2.77 7.44 -5.65
CA HIS A 72 1.41 7.01 -5.95
C HIS A 72 1.37 6.39 -7.34
N CYS A 73 0.77 5.22 -7.48
CA CYS A 73 0.42 4.61 -8.76
C CYS A 73 -0.88 3.81 -8.64
N GLY A 74 -1.38 3.28 -9.75
CA GLY A 74 -2.59 2.46 -9.73
C GLY A 74 -2.92 1.86 -11.07
N PHE A 75 -3.98 1.04 -11.10
CA PHE A 75 -4.48 0.38 -12.30
C PHE A 75 -6.02 0.27 -12.27
N PRO A 76 -6.68 0.15 -13.43
CA PRO A 76 -8.14 0.04 -13.49
C PRO A 76 -8.62 -1.27 -12.86
N GLU A 77 -9.80 -1.24 -12.25
CA GLU A 77 -10.44 -2.37 -11.54
C GLU A 77 -10.46 -3.67 -12.34
N ILE A 78 -10.73 -3.58 -13.65
CA ILE A 78 -10.78 -4.75 -14.54
C ILE A 78 -9.45 -5.52 -14.60
N ALA A 79 -8.33 -4.88 -14.25
CA ALA A 79 -7.01 -5.51 -14.21
C ALA A 79 -6.70 -6.19 -12.86
N TYR A 80 -7.58 -6.11 -11.86
CA TYR A 80 -7.33 -6.62 -10.51
C TYR A 80 -6.82 -8.05 -10.47
N GLY A 81 -7.55 -8.99 -11.11
CA GLY A 81 -7.18 -10.41 -11.07
C GLY A 81 -5.75 -10.64 -11.54
N ARG A 82 -5.38 -10.06 -12.70
CA ARG A 82 -4.03 -10.17 -13.27
C ARG A 82 -2.97 -9.52 -12.39
N MET A 83 -3.23 -8.31 -11.87
CA MET A 83 -2.24 -7.59 -11.07
C MET A 83 -2.01 -8.26 -9.71
N ALA A 84 -3.08 -8.68 -9.04
CA ALA A 84 -2.99 -9.39 -7.77
C ALA A 84 -2.28 -10.75 -7.93
N GLU A 85 -2.56 -11.49 -9.01
CA GLU A 85 -1.88 -12.75 -9.31
C GLU A 85 -0.36 -12.58 -9.50
N VAL A 86 0.07 -11.53 -10.21
CA VAL A 86 1.51 -11.23 -10.36
C VAL A 86 2.16 -10.97 -9.00
N LEU A 87 1.53 -10.18 -8.13
CA LEU A 87 2.07 -9.92 -6.79
C LEU A 87 2.15 -11.20 -5.94
N VAL A 88 1.07 -11.98 -5.90
CA VAL A 88 1.01 -13.23 -5.12
C VAL A 88 2.03 -14.26 -5.62
N SER A 89 2.19 -14.42 -6.93
CA SER A 89 3.18 -15.35 -7.51
C SER A 89 4.64 -14.96 -7.20
N LYS A 90 4.88 -13.67 -6.90
CA LYS A 90 6.17 -13.13 -6.45
C LYS A 90 6.35 -13.17 -4.93
N GLY A 91 5.40 -13.76 -4.19
CA GLY A 91 5.47 -13.93 -2.74
C GLY A 91 4.93 -12.75 -1.93
N TYR A 92 4.34 -11.74 -2.56
CA TYR A 92 3.69 -10.65 -1.84
C TYR A 92 2.36 -11.11 -1.24
N ARG A 93 2.09 -10.68 -0.01
CA ARG A 93 0.76 -10.75 0.58
C ARG A 93 0.01 -9.49 0.19
N VAL A 94 -1.19 -9.63 -0.37
CA VAL A 94 -1.96 -8.51 -0.92
C VAL A 94 -3.22 -8.29 -0.09
N ALA A 95 -3.54 -7.05 0.24
CA ALA A 95 -4.80 -6.67 0.84
C ALA A 95 -5.59 -5.77 -0.11
N CYS A 96 -6.84 -6.15 -0.39
CA CYS A 96 -7.80 -5.31 -1.11
C CYS A 96 -8.58 -4.50 -0.10
N ILE A 97 -8.53 -3.17 -0.19
CA ILE A 97 -9.18 -2.26 0.75
C ILE A 97 -10.30 -1.54 0.01
N GLU A 98 -11.54 -1.89 0.32
CA GLU A 98 -12.74 -1.32 -0.28
C GLU A 98 -13.29 -0.19 0.60
N GLN A 99 -13.71 0.93 0.02
CA GLN A 99 -14.46 1.97 0.75
C GLN A 99 -15.89 1.45 1.02
N THR A 100 -16.28 1.40 2.30
CA THR A 100 -17.68 1.21 2.74
C THR A 100 -18.38 2.53 2.97
#